data_AF-A0A8B0SHI9-F1
#
_entry.id   AF-A0A8B0SHI9-F1
#
_cell.length_a   1.000
_cell.length_b   1.000
_cell.length_c   1.000
_cell.angle_alpha   90.00
_cell.angle_beta   90.00
_cell.angle_gamma   90.00
#
_symmetry.space_group_name_H-M   'P 1'
#
loop_
_entity.id
_entity.type
_entity.pdbx_description
1 polymer ?
#
loop_
_entity_poly.entity_id
_entity_poly.type
_entity_poly.pdbx_seq_one_letter_code
_entity_poly.pdbx_strand_id
1 'polypeptide(L)'
;MKNLYFFCVLLTLSSATTHATAADSAPTDTLCPSQVLLPTLFRPSTENVTVYEPSLRYDATPVEIGYGERKVKIADGYDEYTVIPAKFGEVTETIEVQRERIEITTIPATYRTETKRVKVKDATQRWNPACAAVQQTASADSIPAHCLLAMPAEYTDVTRQVVAMPAQTVKTLIPSRTETITRKVLLEPAKVVRKEIPAVYTNVKLARIEQAATVTTTPQPERMQAIPAQQTIRTNRVITMPALCEATVSPAKILQLQQQLHQRGYYQGTPDGELDPKTRAALTHFQDDNQLASGAITVESLQKLQLQ
;
A
#
# COMPACT_ATOMS: atom_id res chain seq x y z
N MET A 1 -102.18 63.24 -16.80
CA MET A 1 -103.04 62.42 -17.70
C MET A 1 -102.31 61.12 -17.97
N LYS A 2 -102.72 60.03 -17.29
CA LYS A 2 -103.33 58.83 -17.91
C LYS A 2 -102.41 58.14 -18.94
N ASN A 3 -101.78 57.02 -18.59
CA ASN A 3 -102.44 55.72 -18.63
C ASN A 3 -101.55 54.60 -18.10
N LEU A 4 -102.21 53.76 -17.31
CA LEU A 4 -101.79 52.50 -16.74
C LEU A 4 -102.06 51.41 -17.80
N TYR A 5 -101.10 50.55 -18.12
CA TYR A 5 -101.39 49.25 -18.73
C TYR A 5 -100.52 48.15 -18.13
N PHE A 6 -101.22 47.24 -17.47
CA PHE A 6 -100.81 45.98 -16.92
C PHE A 6 -100.70 44.98 -18.08
N PHE A 7 -99.56 44.31 -18.24
CA PHE A 7 -99.48 43.12 -19.09
C PHE A 7 -98.65 42.04 -18.42
N CYS A 8 -99.22 40.86 -18.48
CA CYS A 8 -98.89 39.65 -17.75
C CYS A 8 -98.10 38.69 -18.66
N VAL A 9 -97.43 37.72 -18.03
CA VAL A 9 -96.97 36.42 -18.55
C VAL A 9 -95.76 36.40 -19.50
N LEU A 10 -94.65 35.78 -19.07
CA LEU A 10 -94.24 34.39 -19.39
C LEU A 10 -92.77 34.18 -18.99
N LEU A 11 -92.56 33.43 -17.92
CA LEU A 11 -91.27 32.98 -17.44
C LEU A 11 -90.82 31.81 -18.33
N THR A 12 -89.95 32.04 -19.31
CA THR A 12 -89.32 30.97 -20.08
C THR A 12 -88.08 30.47 -19.35
N LEU A 13 -88.15 29.27 -18.78
CA LEU A 13 -86.97 28.53 -18.33
C LEU A 13 -86.10 28.21 -19.55
N SER A 14 -85.01 28.93 -19.73
CA SER A 14 -83.92 28.52 -20.63
C SER A 14 -83.06 27.50 -19.88
N SER A 15 -83.26 26.22 -20.22
CA SER A 15 -82.37 25.13 -19.83
C SER A 15 -80.99 25.38 -20.44
N ALA A 16 -80.04 25.85 -19.64
CA ALA A 16 -78.63 25.84 -20.03
C ALA A 16 -78.18 24.37 -20.07
N THR A 17 -78.05 23.81 -21.28
CA THR A 17 -77.33 22.56 -21.49
C THR A 17 -75.85 22.85 -21.25
N THR A 18 -75.41 22.68 -20.00
CA THR A 18 -74.01 22.54 -19.66
C THR A 18 -73.48 21.32 -20.42
N HIS A 19 -72.80 21.58 -21.54
CA HIS A 19 -71.92 20.59 -22.13
C HIS A 19 -70.84 20.32 -21.09
N ALA A 20 -70.90 19.14 -20.47
CA ALA A 20 -69.77 18.59 -19.77
C ALA A 20 -68.67 18.42 -20.81
N THR A 21 -67.77 19.39 -20.92
CA THR A 21 -66.47 19.18 -21.52
C THR A 21 -65.85 18.04 -20.73
N ALA A 22 -65.64 16.90 -21.41
CA ALA A 22 -64.85 15.81 -20.88
C ALA A 22 -63.60 16.40 -20.23
N ALA A 23 -63.45 16.12 -18.93
CA ALA A 23 -62.21 16.41 -18.23
C ALA A 23 -61.11 15.71 -19.01
N ASP A 24 -60.28 16.48 -19.70
CA ASP A 24 -59.00 16.01 -20.20
C ASP A 24 -58.15 15.79 -18.94
N SER A 25 -58.30 14.61 -18.34
CA SER A 25 -57.48 14.19 -17.22
C SER A 25 -56.07 14.07 -17.77
N ALA A 26 -55.26 15.11 -17.57
CA ALA A 26 -53.83 15.05 -17.79
C ALA A 26 -53.32 13.72 -17.21
N PRO A 27 -52.56 12.92 -17.98
CA PRO A 27 -52.12 11.62 -17.54
C PRO A 27 -51.34 11.79 -16.24
N THR A 28 -51.93 11.35 -15.12
CA THR A 28 -51.26 11.38 -13.83
C THR A 28 -50.10 10.40 -13.92
N ASP A 29 -48.88 10.89 -13.72
CA ASP A 29 -47.67 10.09 -13.76
C ASP A 29 -47.71 9.02 -12.65
N THR A 30 -48.16 7.81 -13.02
CA THR A 30 -48.33 6.69 -12.08
C THR A 30 -46.97 6.16 -11.62
N LEU A 31 -46.82 5.96 -10.31
CA LEU A 31 -45.66 5.31 -9.72
C LEU A 31 -45.88 3.80 -9.64
N CYS A 32 -44.92 3.06 -10.17
CA CYS A 32 -44.82 1.62 -10.09
C CYS A 32 -43.69 1.23 -9.15
N PRO A 33 -43.90 0.24 -8.29
CA PRO A 33 -42.79 -0.40 -7.59
C PRO A 33 -41.94 -1.16 -8.62
N SER A 34 -40.66 -0.79 -8.70
CA SER A 34 -39.73 -1.31 -9.70
C SER A 34 -38.50 -1.90 -9.02
N GLN A 35 -38.00 -3.02 -9.53
CA GLN A 35 -36.73 -3.57 -9.06
C GLN A 35 -35.57 -2.77 -9.67
N VAL A 36 -34.72 -2.22 -8.80
CA VAL A 36 -33.61 -1.36 -9.19
C VAL A 36 -32.33 -1.81 -8.51
N LEU A 37 -31.21 -1.64 -9.21
CA LEU A 37 -29.89 -1.94 -8.68
C LEU A 37 -29.38 -0.72 -7.91
N LEU A 38 -29.33 -0.83 -6.59
CA LEU A 38 -28.67 0.15 -5.75
C LEU A 38 -27.15 -0.04 -5.86
N PRO A 39 -26.36 1.00 -6.19
CA PRO A 39 -24.94 0.84 -6.47
C PRO A 39 -24.13 0.57 -5.20
N THR A 40 -22.96 -0.05 -5.40
CA THR A 40 -21.94 -0.22 -4.37
C THR A 40 -21.48 1.14 -3.86
N LEU A 41 -21.45 1.32 -2.55
CA LEU A 41 -20.94 2.55 -1.92
C LEU A 41 -19.52 2.30 -1.40
N PHE A 42 -18.58 3.11 -1.89
CA PHE A 42 -17.19 3.11 -1.47
C PHE A 42 -16.87 4.31 -0.58
N ARG A 43 -15.89 4.14 0.31
CA ARG A 43 -15.24 5.23 1.03
C ARG A 43 -13.74 5.21 0.73
N PRO A 44 -13.08 6.37 0.57
CA PRO A 44 -11.62 6.43 0.52
C PRO A 44 -11.00 5.73 1.72
N SER A 45 -10.02 4.88 1.46
CA SER A 45 -9.27 4.15 2.46
C SER A 45 -7.82 4.04 2.02
N THR A 46 -6.95 3.54 2.91
CA THR A 46 -5.55 3.27 2.60
C THR A 46 -5.21 1.85 3.01
N GLU A 47 -4.57 1.11 2.12
CA GLU A 47 -3.98 -0.19 2.45
C GLU A 47 -2.47 0.00 2.68
N ASN A 48 -2.00 -0.36 3.87
CA ASN A 48 -0.58 -0.27 4.20
C ASN A 48 0.15 -1.49 3.66
N VAL A 49 1.05 -1.27 2.70
CA VAL A 49 1.87 -2.33 2.09
C VAL A 49 3.31 -2.15 2.53
N THR A 50 3.93 -3.20 3.09
CA THR A 50 5.36 -3.21 3.38
C THR A 50 6.15 -3.22 2.07
N VAL A 51 6.82 -2.10 1.78
CA VAL A 51 7.63 -1.92 0.56
C VAL A 51 9.09 -2.28 0.81
N TYR A 52 9.53 -2.19 2.07
CA TYR A 52 10.86 -2.60 2.51
C TYR A 52 10.72 -3.41 3.80
N GLU A 53 11.16 -4.66 3.75
CA GLU A 53 11.12 -5.57 4.90
C GLU A 53 12.14 -5.15 5.97
N PRO A 54 11.87 -5.45 7.25
CA PRO A 54 12.82 -5.14 8.30
C PRO A 54 14.09 -5.97 8.12
N SER A 55 15.24 -5.36 8.35
CA SER A 55 16.53 -6.02 8.20
C SER A 55 17.45 -5.66 9.36
N LEU A 56 18.47 -6.48 9.60
CA LEU A 56 19.52 -6.13 10.54
C LEU A 56 20.68 -5.50 9.78
N ARG A 57 21.18 -4.38 10.29
CA ARG A 57 22.45 -3.80 9.89
C ARG A 57 23.48 -4.12 10.95
N TYR A 58 24.63 -4.63 10.51
CA TYR A 58 25.78 -4.89 11.37
C TYR A 58 26.88 -3.90 11.02
N ASP A 59 27.37 -3.17 12.01
CA ASP A 59 28.54 -2.32 11.89
C ASP A 59 29.62 -2.91 12.82
N ALA A 60 30.77 -3.28 12.24
CA ALA A 60 31.86 -3.93 12.96
C ALA A 60 33.00 -2.95 13.20
N THR A 61 33.39 -2.77 14.46
CA THR A 61 34.61 -2.04 14.83
C THR A 61 35.76 -3.04 14.92
N PRO A 62 36.81 -2.91 14.09
CA PRO A 62 37.95 -3.83 14.09
C PRO A 62 38.74 -3.75 15.40
N VAL A 63 39.53 -4.79 15.68
CA VAL A 63 40.40 -4.88 16.85
C VAL A 63 41.49 -3.80 16.82
N GLU A 64 41.66 -3.07 17.92
CA GLU A 64 42.77 -2.12 18.07
C GLU A 64 43.97 -2.82 18.75
N ILE A 65 45.11 -2.78 18.06
CA ILE A 65 46.38 -3.34 18.53
C ILE A 65 47.23 -2.22 19.09
N GLY A 66 47.50 -2.28 20.39
CA GLY A 66 48.49 -1.43 21.05
C GLY A 66 49.85 -2.10 21.17
N TYR A 67 50.86 -1.30 21.50
CA TYR A 67 52.23 -1.77 21.71
C TYR A 67 52.68 -1.48 23.14
N GLY A 68 52.95 -2.54 23.90
CA GLY A 68 53.62 -2.44 25.20
C GLY A 68 55.11 -2.75 25.07
N GLU A 69 55.97 -2.06 25.81
CA GLU A 69 57.39 -2.40 25.88
C GLU A 69 57.65 -3.40 27.02
N ARG A 70 58.28 -4.53 26.71
CA ARG A 70 58.82 -5.43 27.73
C ARG A 70 60.33 -5.32 27.71
N LYS A 71 60.91 -4.91 28.85
CA LYS A 71 62.36 -4.83 29.06
C LYS A 71 62.89 -6.26 29.16
N VAL A 72 63.47 -6.75 28.08
CA VAL A 72 64.07 -8.09 28.03
C VAL A 72 65.58 -7.93 28.22
N LYS A 73 66.12 -8.66 29.20
CA LYS A 73 67.55 -8.68 29.48
C LYS A 73 68.24 -9.48 28.37
N ILE A 74 68.93 -8.78 27.49
CA ILE A 74 69.62 -9.39 26.33
C ILE A 74 71.09 -9.71 26.63
N ALA A 75 71.68 -9.03 27.61
CA ALA A 75 73.02 -9.30 28.10
C ALA A 75 73.05 -9.09 29.62
N ASP A 76 73.59 -10.07 30.33
CA ASP A 76 73.86 -9.93 31.76
C ASP A 76 74.98 -8.91 32.01
N GLY A 77 74.91 -8.19 33.13
CA GLY A 77 76.02 -7.35 33.60
C GLY A 77 77.13 -8.25 34.10
N TYR A 78 78.37 -7.92 33.76
CA TYR A 78 79.50 -8.77 34.07
C TYR A 78 80.71 -7.96 34.51
N ASP A 79 81.59 -8.65 35.20
CA ASP A 79 82.84 -8.15 35.70
C ASP A 79 83.98 -8.36 34.69
N GLU A 80 84.76 -7.32 34.40
CA GLU A 80 85.96 -7.39 33.58
C GLU A 80 87.11 -8.05 34.36
N TYR A 81 87.61 -9.14 33.77
CA TYR A 81 88.52 -10.12 34.33
C TYR A 81 89.52 -10.53 33.23
N THR A 82 90.83 -10.27 33.33
CA THR A 82 91.82 -10.57 32.24
C THR A 82 92.14 -12.07 32.04
N VAL A 83 91.37 -12.88 31.29
CA VAL A 83 91.63 -14.36 31.20
C VAL A 83 91.37 -15.06 29.85
N ILE A 84 92.24 -16.06 29.57
CA ILE A 84 92.09 -17.33 28.81
C ILE A 84 90.64 -17.64 28.35
N PRO A 85 90.36 -17.80 27.04
CA PRO A 85 89.02 -17.67 26.46
C PRO A 85 88.04 -18.82 26.75
N ALA A 86 86.76 -18.46 26.79
CA ALA A 86 85.62 -19.32 27.14
C ALA A 86 84.99 -20.02 25.92
N LYS A 87 84.27 -21.13 26.14
CA LYS A 87 83.51 -21.83 25.07
C LYS A 87 82.01 -21.54 25.19
N PHE A 88 81.39 -21.19 24.06
CA PHE A 88 79.96 -20.88 23.96
C PHE A 88 79.21 -21.98 23.20
N GLY A 89 77.98 -22.25 23.65
CA GLY A 89 76.98 -23.01 22.90
C GLY A 89 75.85 -22.10 22.42
N GLU A 90 75.06 -22.58 21.47
CA GLU A 90 73.86 -21.87 21.02
C GLU A 90 72.62 -22.58 21.55
N VAL A 91 71.72 -21.82 22.17
CA VAL A 91 70.43 -22.32 22.66
C VAL A 91 69.32 -21.55 21.96
N THR A 92 68.34 -22.27 21.43
CA THR A 92 67.16 -21.72 20.74
C THR A 92 66.00 -21.54 21.71
N GLU A 93 65.39 -20.35 21.72
CA GLU A 93 64.19 -20.04 22.50
C GLU A 93 63.05 -19.67 21.55
N THR A 94 61.91 -20.37 21.65
CA THR A 94 60.73 -20.12 20.82
C THR A 94 59.82 -19.09 21.49
N ILE A 95 59.54 -17.99 20.78
CA ILE A 95 58.73 -16.88 21.27
C ILE A 95 57.47 -16.77 20.41
N GLU A 96 56.30 -16.63 21.05
CA GLU A 96 55.04 -16.33 20.36
C GLU A 96 55.02 -14.86 19.95
N VAL A 97 55.07 -14.59 18.64
CA VAL A 97 55.18 -13.24 18.07
C VAL A 97 53.79 -12.68 17.72
N GLN A 98 52.84 -13.55 17.36
CA GLN A 98 51.46 -13.18 17.13
C GLN A 98 50.53 -14.20 17.78
N ARG A 99 49.57 -13.70 18.55
CA ARG A 99 48.53 -14.51 19.19
C ARG A 99 47.42 -14.85 18.21
N GLU A 100 46.79 -15.99 18.44
CA GLU A 100 45.55 -16.38 17.77
C GLU A 100 44.49 -15.29 17.96
N ARG A 101 43.84 -14.87 16.87
CA ARG A 101 42.78 -13.86 16.91
C ARG A 101 41.67 -14.17 15.91
N ILE A 102 40.48 -13.67 16.19
CA ILE A 102 39.31 -13.77 15.32
C ILE A 102 39.07 -12.41 14.67
N GLU A 103 39.02 -12.39 13.35
CA GLU A 103 38.60 -11.22 12.58
C GLU A 103 37.17 -11.42 12.08
N ILE A 104 36.29 -10.45 12.32
CA ILE A 104 34.88 -10.51 11.93
C ILE A 104 34.68 -9.60 10.73
N THR A 105 34.24 -10.18 9.61
CA THR A 105 33.84 -9.43 8.42
C THR A 105 32.33 -9.46 8.27
N THR A 106 31.71 -8.29 8.06
CA THR A 106 30.28 -8.17 7.81
C THR A 106 29.98 -8.23 6.31
N ILE A 107 29.05 -9.09 5.92
CA ILE A 107 28.47 -9.12 4.58
C ILE A 107 27.07 -8.48 4.67
N PRO A 108 26.79 -7.39 3.94
CA PRO A 108 25.51 -6.69 4.01
C PRO A 108 24.36 -7.49 3.39
N ALA A 109 23.13 -7.21 3.81
CA ALA A 109 21.94 -7.79 3.20
C ALA A 109 21.79 -7.34 1.75
N THR A 110 21.34 -8.24 0.88
CA THR A 110 21.01 -7.92 -0.52
C THR A 110 19.50 -8.01 -0.72
N TYR A 111 18.97 -7.19 -1.63
CA TYR A 111 17.54 -7.08 -1.91
C TYR A 111 17.25 -7.45 -3.36
N ARG A 112 16.07 -8.01 -3.59
CA ARG A 112 15.51 -8.20 -4.93
C ARG A 112 14.16 -7.52 -5.05
N THR A 113 13.86 -7.01 -6.24
CA THR A 113 12.57 -6.38 -6.53
C THR A 113 11.54 -7.44 -6.90
N GLU A 114 10.38 -7.37 -6.27
CA GLU A 114 9.21 -8.20 -6.57
C GLU A 114 8.01 -7.29 -6.82
N THR A 115 7.19 -7.65 -7.81
CA THR A 115 5.94 -6.94 -8.09
C THR A 115 4.80 -7.70 -7.45
N LYS A 116 4.08 -7.04 -6.52
CA LYS A 116 2.89 -7.59 -5.88
C LYS A 116 1.66 -6.85 -6.39
N ARG A 117 0.68 -7.61 -6.90
CA ARG A 117 -0.62 -7.08 -7.31
C ARG A 117 -1.52 -6.89 -6.10
N VAL A 118 -1.97 -5.66 -5.87
CA VAL A 118 -2.84 -5.29 -4.73
C VAL A 118 -4.19 -4.86 -5.27
N LYS A 119 -5.28 -5.40 -4.68
CA LYS A 119 -6.65 -5.08 -5.08
C LYS A 119 -7.04 -3.74 -4.44
N VAL A 120 -7.21 -2.71 -5.26
CA VAL A 120 -7.52 -1.35 -4.77
C VAL A 120 -9.00 -1.05 -4.73
N LYS A 121 -9.81 -1.83 -5.47
CA LYS A 121 -11.27 -1.69 -5.52
C LYS A 121 -11.91 -3.03 -5.87
N ASP A 122 -12.97 -3.38 -5.15
CA ASP A 122 -13.70 -4.61 -5.37
C ASP A 122 -14.49 -4.59 -6.68
N ALA A 123 -14.71 -5.78 -7.24
CA ALA A 123 -15.61 -5.96 -8.38
C ALA A 123 -17.03 -5.52 -7.99
N THR A 124 -17.71 -4.87 -8.92
CA THR A 124 -19.09 -4.41 -8.74
C THR A 124 -19.98 -4.93 -9.86
N GLN A 125 -21.25 -4.59 -9.83
CA GLN A 125 -22.12 -4.77 -11.00
C GLN A 125 -22.83 -3.45 -11.28
N ARG A 126 -23.22 -3.29 -12.55
CA ARG A 126 -24.02 -2.17 -13.03
C ARG A 126 -25.21 -2.68 -13.83
N TRP A 127 -26.25 -1.86 -13.94
CA TRP A 127 -27.42 -2.20 -14.75
C TRP A 127 -27.05 -2.17 -16.24
N ASN A 128 -27.53 -3.16 -17.01
CA ASN A 128 -27.41 -3.14 -18.46
C ASN A 128 -28.42 -2.14 -19.06
N PRO A 129 -27.97 -1.06 -19.73
CA PRO A 129 -28.87 -0.09 -20.35
C PRO A 129 -29.87 -0.66 -21.36
N ALA A 130 -29.58 -1.82 -21.95
CA ALA A 130 -30.46 -2.47 -22.92
C ALA A 130 -31.70 -3.10 -22.24
N CYS A 131 -31.70 -3.26 -20.92
CA CYS A 131 -32.82 -3.80 -20.18
C CYS A 131 -33.82 -2.72 -19.77
N ALA A 132 -35.11 -2.99 -20.02
CA ALA A 132 -36.23 -2.21 -19.50
C ALA A 132 -36.43 -2.44 -17.99
N ALA A 133 -37.21 -1.56 -17.34
CA ALA A 133 -37.52 -1.72 -15.93
C ALA A 133 -38.31 -3.00 -15.64
N VAL A 134 -37.94 -3.68 -14.55
CA VAL A 134 -38.64 -4.88 -14.08
C VAL A 134 -39.70 -4.48 -13.06
N GLN A 135 -40.97 -4.52 -13.47
CA GLN A 135 -42.15 -4.16 -12.66
C GLN A 135 -42.65 -5.37 -11.84
N GLN A 136 -43.20 -5.13 -10.64
CA GLN A 136 -43.45 -6.14 -9.60
C GLN A 136 -44.36 -7.31 -10.00
N THR A 137 -43.76 -8.51 -10.05
CA THR A 137 -44.22 -9.75 -9.36
C THR A 137 -43.05 -10.67 -8.97
N ALA A 138 -41.83 -10.13 -8.97
CA ALA A 138 -40.67 -10.97 -9.24
C ALA A 138 -39.56 -10.64 -8.22
N SER A 139 -39.11 -11.66 -7.48
CA SER A 139 -38.08 -11.57 -6.41
C SER A 139 -36.74 -11.10 -6.99
N ALA A 140 -35.73 -10.82 -6.16
CA ALA A 140 -34.38 -10.50 -6.67
C ALA A 140 -33.84 -11.58 -7.65
N ASP A 141 -34.33 -12.82 -7.57
CA ASP A 141 -34.00 -13.94 -8.46
C ASP A 141 -34.61 -13.84 -9.87
N SER A 142 -35.53 -12.90 -10.08
CA SER A 142 -36.28 -12.77 -11.33
C SER A 142 -35.66 -11.82 -12.34
N ILE A 143 -34.60 -11.10 -11.97
CA ILE A 143 -33.90 -10.23 -12.90
C ILE A 143 -33.09 -11.12 -13.85
N PRO A 144 -33.31 -11.03 -15.18
CA PRO A 144 -32.51 -11.79 -16.12
C PRO A 144 -31.01 -11.48 -15.94
N ALA A 145 -30.17 -12.52 -15.92
CA ALA A 145 -28.74 -12.37 -15.67
C ALA A 145 -28.05 -11.35 -16.61
N HIS A 146 -28.54 -11.19 -17.84
CA HIS A 146 -28.02 -10.23 -18.82
C HIS A 146 -28.27 -8.76 -18.45
N CYS A 147 -29.12 -8.48 -17.45
CA CYS A 147 -29.39 -7.14 -16.97
C CYS A 147 -28.42 -6.67 -15.87
N LEU A 148 -27.61 -7.56 -15.31
CA LEU A 148 -26.55 -7.23 -14.34
C LEU A 148 -25.18 -7.48 -14.96
N LEU A 149 -24.50 -6.42 -15.38
CA LEU A 149 -23.16 -6.50 -15.96
C LEU A 149 -22.10 -6.43 -14.87
N ALA A 150 -21.22 -7.42 -14.82
CA ALA A 150 -20.09 -7.44 -13.89
C ALA A 150 -19.00 -6.44 -14.32
N MET A 151 -18.59 -5.58 -13.39
CA MET A 151 -17.41 -4.73 -13.51
C MET A 151 -16.25 -5.39 -12.76
N PRO A 152 -15.09 -5.59 -13.40
CA PRO A 152 -13.98 -6.29 -12.76
C PRO A 152 -13.41 -5.48 -11.59
N ALA A 153 -12.79 -6.19 -10.63
CA ALA A 153 -12.01 -5.55 -9.58
C ALA A 153 -10.80 -4.82 -10.18
N GLU A 154 -10.46 -3.66 -9.62
CA GLU A 154 -9.29 -2.89 -10.05
C GLU A 154 -8.08 -3.27 -9.18
N TYR A 155 -6.94 -3.42 -9.84
CA TYR A 155 -5.68 -3.80 -9.20
C TYR A 155 -4.57 -2.83 -9.58
N THR A 156 -3.67 -2.59 -8.63
CA THR A 156 -2.44 -1.82 -8.85
C THR A 156 -1.25 -2.71 -8.53
N ASP A 157 -0.25 -2.69 -9.41
CA ASP A 157 1.00 -3.41 -9.22
C ASP A 157 1.96 -2.53 -8.40
N VAL A 158 2.39 -3.04 -7.24
CA VAL A 158 3.31 -2.35 -6.32
C VAL A 158 4.65 -3.06 -6.32
N THR A 159 5.71 -2.33 -6.61
CA THR A 159 7.10 -2.83 -6.54
C THR A 159 7.59 -2.76 -5.10
N ARG A 160 7.99 -3.90 -4.53
CA ARG A 160 8.61 -3.99 -3.20
C ARG A 160 10.00 -4.61 -3.26
N GLN A 161 10.86 -4.23 -2.33
CA GLN A 161 12.17 -4.84 -2.14
C GLN A 161 12.10 -5.85 -0.99
N VAL A 162 12.26 -7.12 -1.33
CA VAL A 162 12.30 -8.22 -0.36
C VAL A 162 13.75 -8.62 -0.11
N VAL A 163 14.06 -9.04 1.12
CA VAL A 163 15.40 -9.50 1.47
C VAL A 163 15.72 -10.76 0.66
N ALA A 164 16.71 -10.68 -0.22
CA ALA A 164 17.17 -11.82 -1.01
C ALA A 164 18.16 -12.67 -0.21
N MET A 165 19.12 -12.02 0.45
CA MET A 165 20.06 -12.66 1.38
C MET A 165 20.22 -11.77 2.61
N PRO A 166 20.00 -12.28 3.83
CA PRO A 166 20.11 -11.48 5.04
C PRO A 166 21.57 -11.08 5.27
N ALA A 167 21.78 -10.01 6.05
CA ALA A 167 23.12 -9.63 6.48
C ALA A 167 23.70 -10.74 7.36
N GLN A 168 24.99 -11.03 7.20
CA GLN A 168 25.66 -12.11 7.91
C GLN A 168 27.06 -11.69 8.34
N THR A 169 27.58 -12.34 9.37
CA THR A 169 28.94 -12.14 9.85
C THR A 169 29.77 -13.40 9.60
N VAL A 170 30.98 -13.23 9.07
CA VAL A 170 31.94 -14.31 8.85
C VAL A 170 33.08 -14.12 9.84
N LYS A 171 33.40 -15.18 10.59
CA LYS A 171 34.52 -15.21 11.55
C LYS A 171 35.69 -15.93 10.89
N THR A 172 36.80 -15.22 10.70
CA THR A 172 38.04 -15.77 10.17
C THR A 172 39.04 -15.93 11.31
N LEU A 173 39.52 -17.16 11.53
CA LEU A 173 40.52 -17.45 12.54
C LEU A 173 41.93 -17.22 11.98
N ILE A 174 42.68 -16.31 12.60
CA ILE A 174 44.09 -16.08 12.30
C ILE A 174 44.91 -16.86 13.34
N PRO A 175 45.64 -17.92 12.95
CA PRO A 175 46.36 -18.79 13.88
C PRO A 175 47.55 -18.06 14.53
N SER A 176 48.01 -18.57 15.68
CA SER A 176 49.20 -18.06 16.34
C SER A 176 50.47 -18.35 15.54
N ARG A 177 51.43 -17.42 15.57
CA ARG A 177 52.74 -17.54 14.90
C ARG A 177 53.86 -17.42 15.92
N THR A 178 54.73 -18.43 15.94
CA THR A 178 55.93 -18.48 16.77
C THR A 178 57.19 -18.27 15.93
N GLU A 179 58.20 -17.63 16.51
CA GLU A 179 59.53 -17.49 15.92
C GLU A 179 60.58 -17.98 16.92
N THR A 180 61.62 -18.64 16.42
CA THR A 180 62.71 -19.17 17.25
C THR A 180 63.90 -18.23 17.18
N ILE A 181 64.32 -17.71 18.33
CA ILE A 181 65.47 -16.81 18.44
C ILE A 181 66.64 -17.60 19.04
N THR A 182 67.80 -17.53 18.38
CA THR A 182 69.04 -18.11 18.88
C THR A 182 69.73 -17.14 19.82
N ARG A 183 70.01 -17.59 21.05
CA ARG A 183 70.83 -16.84 22.00
C ARG A 183 72.03 -17.68 22.39
N LYS A 184 73.21 -17.06 22.34
CA LYS A 184 74.46 -17.69 22.75
C LYS A 184 74.49 -17.79 24.27
N VAL A 185 74.66 -19.02 24.76
CA VAL A 185 74.73 -19.32 26.20
C VAL A 185 76.10 -19.90 26.51
N LEU A 186 76.73 -19.40 27.56
CA LEU A 186 78.08 -19.77 27.99
C LEU A 186 78.07 -21.19 28.58
N LEU A 187 78.89 -22.11 28.03
CA LEU A 187 78.96 -23.50 28.49
C LEU A 187 80.13 -23.73 29.46
N GLU A 188 81.31 -23.20 29.13
CA GLU A 188 82.51 -23.29 29.97
C GLU A 188 83.08 -21.88 30.18
N PRO A 189 83.14 -21.37 31.42
CA PRO A 189 83.60 -20.01 31.69
C PRO A 189 85.13 -19.86 31.66
N ALA A 190 85.61 -18.68 31.27
CA ALA A 190 86.99 -18.21 31.44
C ALA A 190 87.26 -17.74 32.90
N LYS A 191 88.52 -17.73 33.39
CA LYS A 191 88.96 -17.42 34.80
C LYS A 191 89.98 -16.23 35.10
N VAL A 192 89.69 -14.96 35.45
CA VAL A 192 90.69 -13.98 36.08
C VAL A 192 89.99 -12.95 37.02
N VAL A 193 90.67 -11.84 37.49
CA VAL A 193 90.52 -10.74 38.54
C VAL A 193 89.77 -9.38 38.20
N ARG A 194 88.92 -8.81 39.11
CA ARG A 194 87.56 -8.15 38.90
C ARG A 194 87.46 -6.63 38.65
N LYS A 195 86.58 -6.19 37.73
CA LYS A 195 86.02 -4.81 37.62
C LYS A 195 84.57 -4.78 37.06
N GLU A 196 83.59 -4.29 37.82
CA GLU A 196 82.15 -4.36 37.49
C GLU A 196 81.70 -3.45 36.33
N ILE A 197 81.01 -4.02 35.33
CA ILE A 197 80.32 -3.30 34.24
C ILE A 197 78.82 -3.66 34.27
N PRO A 198 77.89 -2.68 34.23
CA PRO A 198 76.47 -2.91 34.45
C PRO A 198 75.76 -3.62 33.29
N ALA A 199 74.65 -4.31 33.61
CA ALA A 199 73.82 -5.03 32.64
C ALA A 199 73.13 -4.09 31.65
N VAL A 200 73.11 -4.48 30.38
CA VAL A 200 72.47 -3.71 29.30
C VAL A 200 71.13 -4.35 28.93
N TYR A 201 70.09 -3.53 28.91
CA TYR A 201 68.73 -3.94 28.58
C TYR A 201 68.30 -3.33 27.25
N THR A 202 67.46 -4.04 26.49
CA THR A 202 66.77 -3.49 25.32
C THR A 202 65.26 -3.61 25.48
N ASN A 203 64.53 -2.67 24.89
CA ASN A 203 63.08 -2.68 24.88
C ASN A 203 62.60 -3.37 23.61
N VAL A 204 61.81 -4.43 23.78
CA VAL A 204 61.15 -5.11 22.66
C VAL A 204 59.67 -4.72 22.67
N LYS A 205 59.18 -4.19 21.54
CA LYS A 205 57.77 -3.82 21.35
C LYS A 205 56.92 -5.09 21.17
N LEU A 206 55.93 -5.27 22.03
CA LEU A 206 54.98 -6.38 21.98
C LEU A 206 53.59 -5.87 21.60
N ALA A 207 53.00 -6.47 20.58
CA ALA A 207 51.61 -6.20 20.19
C ALA A 207 50.64 -6.85 21.19
N ARG A 208 49.71 -6.07 21.75
CA ARG A 208 48.65 -6.53 22.64
C ARG A 208 47.30 -6.01 22.14
N ILE A 209 46.26 -6.83 22.25
CA ILE A 209 44.88 -6.39 22.00
C ILE A 209 44.48 -5.42 23.11
N GLU A 210 44.29 -4.15 22.78
CA GLU A 210 43.87 -3.12 23.73
C GLU A 210 42.35 -3.02 23.80
N GLN A 211 41.68 -3.16 22.65
CA GLN A 211 40.21 -3.19 22.58
C GLN A 211 39.77 -4.35 21.68
N ALA A 212 38.86 -5.17 22.20
CA ALA A 212 38.30 -6.30 21.46
C ALA A 212 37.34 -5.83 20.35
N ALA A 213 37.33 -6.55 19.22
CA ALA A 213 36.40 -6.27 18.14
C ALA A 213 34.95 -6.34 18.64
N THR A 214 34.16 -5.33 18.30
CA THR A 214 32.77 -5.21 18.72
C THR A 214 31.87 -5.14 17.49
N VAL A 215 30.74 -5.86 17.54
CA VAL A 215 29.71 -5.81 16.49
C VAL A 215 28.48 -5.12 17.06
N THR A 216 28.15 -3.97 16.50
CA THR A 216 26.92 -3.26 16.84
C THR A 216 25.83 -3.71 15.88
N THR A 217 24.71 -4.19 16.42
CA THR A 217 23.54 -4.57 15.63
C THR A 217 22.50 -3.47 15.72
N THR A 218 22.14 -2.88 14.59
CA THR A 218 21.09 -1.87 14.51
C THR A 218 19.89 -2.44 13.75
N PRO A 219 18.69 -2.50 14.37
CA PRO A 219 17.50 -2.91 13.65
C PRO A 219 17.12 -1.81 12.65
N GLN A 220 17.01 -2.19 11.38
CA GLN A 220 16.42 -1.32 10.36
C GLN A 220 14.92 -1.64 10.30
N PRO A 221 14.04 -0.70 10.66
CA PRO A 221 12.62 -0.94 10.69
C PRO A 221 12.08 -1.17 9.28
N GLU A 222 10.96 -1.87 9.20
CA GLU A 222 10.21 -1.99 7.96
C GLU A 222 9.70 -0.61 7.51
N ARG A 223 9.59 -0.41 6.20
CA ARG A 223 8.96 0.78 5.64
C ARG A 223 7.67 0.39 4.93
N MET A 224 6.57 0.91 5.46
CA MET A 224 5.25 0.79 4.84
C MET A 224 4.98 1.98 3.91
N GLN A 225 4.20 1.73 2.87
CA GLN A 225 3.63 2.76 2.02
C GLN A 225 2.10 2.60 2.03
N ALA A 226 1.40 3.71 2.27
CA ALA A 226 -0.05 3.75 2.19
C ALA A 226 -0.48 3.86 0.72
N ILE A 227 -1.09 2.80 0.19
CA ILE A 227 -1.64 2.79 -1.16
C ILE A 227 -3.09 3.27 -1.08
N PRO A 228 -3.49 4.30 -1.86
CA PRO A 228 -4.88 4.75 -1.89
C PRO A 228 -5.77 3.61 -2.41
N ALA A 229 -6.80 3.28 -1.65
CA ALA A 229 -7.72 2.19 -1.92
C ALA A 229 -9.17 2.65 -1.66
N GLN A 230 -10.12 1.81 -2.04
CA GLN A 230 -11.54 2.03 -1.77
C GLN A 230 -12.07 0.92 -0.89
N GLN A 231 -12.61 1.28 0.27
CA GLN A 231 -13.28 0.32 1.14
C GLN A 231 -14.76 0.25 0.80
N THR A 232 -15.25 -0.97 0.53
CA THR A 232 -16.66 -1.26 0.31
C THR A 232 -17.45 -1.10 1.61
N ILE A 233 -18.33 -0.10 1.68
CA ILE A 233 -19.24 0.13 2.82
C ILE A 233 -20.53 -0.66 2.65
N ARG A 234 -21.02 -0.71 1.41
CA ARG A 234 -22.25 -1.41 1.03
C ARG A 234 -22.05 -2.00 -0.36
N THR A 235 -22.28 -3.29 -0.52
CA THR A 235 -22.31 -3.94 -1.83
C THR A 235 -23.55 -3.53 -2.61
N ASN A 236 -23.47 -3.60 -3.93
CA ASN A 236 -24.63 -3.42 -4.78
C ASN A 236 -25.68 -4.49 -4.46
N ARG A 237 -26.96 -4.10 -4.50
CA ARG A 237 -28.08 -5.03 -4.26
C ARG A 237 -29.32 -4.54 -4.97
N VAL A 238 -30.15 -5.50 -5.36
CA VAL A 238 -31.46 -5.23 -5.94
C VAL A 238 -32.41 -4.87 -4.80
N ILE A 239 -33.11 -3.74 -4.95
CA ILE A 239 -34.18 -3.32 -4.04
C ILE A 239 -35.39 -2.89 -4.84
N THR A 240 -36.55 -2.88 -4.20
CA THR A 240 -37.76 -2.30 -4.77
C THR A 240 -37.85 -0.82 -4.40
N MET A 241 -38.00 0.05 -5.40
CA MET A 241 -38.22 1.49 -5.22
C MET A 241 -39.40 2.00 -6.06
N PRO A 242 -40.07 3.08 -5.64
CA PRO A 242 -41.03 3.76 -6.50
C PRO A 242 -40.30 4.40 -7.70
N ALA A 243 -40.82 4.15 -8.90
CA ALA A 243 -40.35 4.70 -10.16
C ALA A 243 -41.54 5.02 -11.06
N LEU A 244 -41.37 5.86 -12.08
CA LEU A 244 -42.42 6.04 -13.08
C LEU A 244 -42.69 4.73 -13.81
N CYS A 245 -43.96 4.40 -13.97
CA CYS A 245 -44.38 3.25 -14.75
C CYS A 245 -44.00 3.45 -16.22
N GLU A 246 -42.99 2.72 -16.73
CA GLU A 246 -42.57 2.81 -18.14
C GLU A 246 -43.72 2.51 -19.13
N ALA A 247 -44.70 1.70 -18.73
CA ALA A 247 -45.87 1.36 -19.54
C ALA A 247 -46.91 2.48 -19.69
N THR A 248 -46.93 3.46 -18.77
CA THR A 248 -47.96 4.51 -18.72
C THR A 248 -47.41 5.92 -18.69
N VAL A 249 -46.09 6.09 -18.63
CA VAL A 249 -45.44 7.40 -18.61
C VAL A 249 -45.74 8.16 -19.90
N SER A 250 -46.06 9.44 -19.78
CA SER A 250 -46.43 10.26 -20.94
C SER A 250 -45.21 10.60 -21.81
N PRO A 251 -45.37 10.72 -23.15
CA PRO A 251 -44.29 11.18 -24.04
C PRO A 251 -43.78 12.57 -23.64
N ALA A 252 -44.66 13.44 -23.13
CA ALA A 252 -44.27 14.76 -22.61
C ALA A 252 -43.30 14.65 -21.42
N LYS A 253 -43.53 13.71 -20.49
CA LYS A 253 -42.62 13.49 -19.36
C LYS A 253 -41.29 12.88 -19.81
N ILE A 254 -41.30 11.95 -20.77
CA ILE A 254 -40.08 11.40 -21.35
C ILE A 254 -39.28 12.48 -22.08
N LEU A 255 -39.96 13.39 -22.80
CA LEU A 255 -39.31 14.51 -23.47
C LEU A 255 -38.59 15.43 -22.47
N GLN A 256 -39.25 15.74 -21.35
CA GLN A 256 -38.63 16.50 -20.25
C GLN A 256 -37.41 15.76 -19.67
N LEU A 257 -37.53 14.45 -19.48
CA LEU A 257 -36.42 13.60 -19.02
C LEU A 257 -35.22 13.67 -19.98
N GLN A 258 -35.45 13.44 -21.27
CA GLN A 258 -34.42 13.50 -22.31
C GLN A 258 -33.79 14.88 -22.39
N GLN A 259 -34.57 15.97 -22.32
CA GLN A 259 -34.05 17.34 -22.30
C GLN A 259 -33.10 17.57 -21.11
N GLN A 260 -33.49 17.14 -19.90
CA GLN A 260 -32.65 17.30 -18.70
C GLN A 260 -31.38 16.45 -18.77
N LEU A 261 -31.46 15.24 -19.32
CA LEU A 261 -30.30 14.39 -19.56
C LEU A 261 -29.39 14.95 -20.66
N HIS A 262 -29.96 15.52 -21.72
CA HIS A 262 -29.23 16.15 -22.82
C HIS A 262 -28.46 17.39 -22.34
N GLN A 263 -29.13 18.26 -21.58
CA GLN A 263 -28.51 19.46 -20.98
C GLN A 263 -27.31 19.13 -20.09
N ARG A 264 -27.33 17.97 -19.44
CA ARG A 264 -26.23 17.48 -18.58
C ARG A 264 -25.20 16.61 -19.32
N GLY A 265 -25.33 16.45 -20.63
CA GLY A 265 -24.39 15.72 -21.48
C GLY A 265 -24.57 14.20 -21.51
N TYR A 266 -25.63 13.65 -20.89
CA TYR A 266 -25.88 12.21 -20.81
C TYR A 266 -26.60 11.66 -22.05
N TYR A 267 -27.48 12.44 -22.67
CA TYR A 267 -28.28 12.01 -23.83
C TYR A 267 -27.73 12.62 -25.12
N GLN A 268 -27.35 11.77 -26.08
CA GLN A 268 -26.69 12.15 -27.34
C GLN A 268 -27.63 12.09 -28.56
N GLY A 269 -28.93 12.27 -28.36
CA GLY A 269 -29.95 12.32 -29.42
C GLY A 269 -30.76 13.62 -29.40
N THR A 270 -31.67 13.74 -30.37
CA THR A 270 -32.71 14.77 -30.33
C THR A 270 -33.81 14.30 -29.37
N PRO A 271 -34.16 15.07 -28.32
CA PRO A 271 -35.27 14.71 -27.45
C PRO A 271 -36.58 14.58 -28.26
N ASP A 272 -37.16 13.39 -28.26
CA ASP A 272 -38.32 12.98 -29.07
C ASP A 272 -39.51 12.48 -28.23
N GLY A 273 -39.33 12.30 -26.92
CA GLY A 273 -40.35 11.77 -26.01
C GLY A 273 -40.49 10.25 -26.05
N GLU A 274 -39.59 9.53 -26.71
CA GLU A 274 -39.61 8.07 -26.77
C GLU A 274 -38.66 7.45 -25.73
N LEU A 275 -39.14 6.48 -24.96
CA LEU A 275 -38.30 5.72 -24.03
C LEU A 275 -37.55 4.62 -24.80
N ASP A 276 -36.58 5.05 -25.59
CA ASP A 276 -35.75 4.21 -26.45
C ASP A 276 -34.49 3.69 -25.71
N PRO A 277 -33.70 2.78 -26.31
CA PRO A 277 -32.44 2.32 -25.71
C PRO A 277 -31.43 3.44 -25.42
N LYS A 278 -31.42 4.53 -26.21
CA LYS A 278 -30.53 5.68 -25.96
C LYS A 278 -30.94 6.45 -24.71
N THR A 279 -32.24 6.62 -24.49
CA THR A 279 -32.81 7.26 -23.31
C THR A 279 -32.53 6.45 -22.07
N ARG A 280 -32.72 5.11 -22.13
CA ARG A 280 -32.34 4.20 -21.05
C ARG A 280 -30.84 4.23 -20.74
N ALA A 281 -29.99 4.28 -21.76
CA ALA A 281 -28.54 4.42 -21.58
C ALA A 281 -28.13 5.75 -20.95
N ALA A 282 -28.71 6.86 -21.42
CA ALA A 282 -28.47 8.17 -20.84
C ALA A 282 -28.91 8.22 -19.36
N LEU A 283 -30.09 7.69 -19.05
CA LEU A 283 -30.59 7.62 -17.68
C LEU A 283 -29.71 6.72 -16.80
N THR A 284 -29.32 5.55 -17.29
CA THR A 284 -28.45 4.62 -16.54
C THR A 284 -27.09 5.26 -16.27
N HIS A 285 -26.49 5.93 -17.26
CA HIS A 285 -25.23 6.66 -17.06
C HIS A 285 -25.39 7.78 -16.04
N PHE A 286 -26.49 8.53 -16.09
CA PHE A 286 -26.80 9.56 -15.09
C PHE A 286 -26.95 8.98 -13.68
N GLN A 287 -27.62 7.84 -13.55
CA GLN A 287 -27.80 7.16 -12.27
C GLN A 287 -26.46 6.65 -11.72
N ASP A 288 -25.64 6.03 -12.57
CA ASP A 288 -24.31 5.52 -12.21
C ASP A 288 -23.40 6.67 -11.72
N ASP A 289 -23.32 7.79 -12.46
CA ASP A 289 -22.46 8.94 -12.12
C ASP A 289 -22.91 9.67 -10.84
N ASN A 290 -24.20 9.61 -10.51
CA ASN A 290 -24.77 10.25 -9.33
C ASN A 290 -24.98 9.30 -8.15
N GLN A 291 -24.52 8.05 -8.24
CA GLN A 291 -24.72 7.00 -7.24
C GLN A 291 -26.20 6.78 -6.86
N LEU A 292 -27.10 6.86 -7.84
CA LEU A 292 -28.52 6.56 -7.70
C LEU A 292 -28.80 5.10 -8.10
N ALA A 293 -29.96 4.58 -7.73
CA ALA A 293 -30.40 3.26 -8.14
C ALA A 293 -30.75 3.22 -9.63
N SER A 294 -30.17 2.25 -10.34
CA SER A 294 -30.29 2.09 -11.78
C SER A 294 -31.31 1.02 -12.17
N GLY A 295 -31.92 1.16 -13.35
CA GLY A 295 -32.83 0.15 -13.93
C GLY A 295 -34.31 0.52 -13.96
N ALA A 296 -34.68 1.72 -13.51
CA ALA A 296 -35.99 2.31 -13.75
C ALA A 296 -35.90 3.84 -13.69
N ILE A 297 -36.96 4.56 -14.08
CA ILE A 297 -37.08 6.01 -13.91
C ILE A 297 -37.45 6.31 -12.44
N THR A 298 -36.49 6.13 -11.54
CA THR A 298 -36.72 6.24 -10.08
C THR A 298 -37.11 7.65 -9.65
N VAL A 299 -37.90 7.76 -8.58
CA VAL A 299 -38.28 9.06 -8.01
C VAL A 299 -37.07 9.90 -7.63
N GLU A 300 -36.01 9.29 -7.10
CA GLU A 300 -34.75 9.99 -6.76
C GLU A 300 -34.03 10.53 -8.02
N SER A 301 -34.11 9.83 -9.16
CA SER A 301 -33.54 10.31 -10.42
C SER A 301 -34.28 11.55 -10.91
N LEU A 302 -35.62 11.53 -10.81
CA LEU A 302 -36.45 12.68 -11.15
C LEU A 302 -36.19 13.87 -10.22
N GLN A 303 -36.00 13.63 -8.92
CA GLN A 303 -35.60 14.67 -7.97
C GLN A 303 -34.27 15.30 -8.35
N LYS A 304 -33.26 14.48 -8.62
CA LYS A 304 -31.92 14.96 -8.99
C LYS A 304 -31.94 15.71 -10.33
N LEU A 305 -32.82 15.33 -11.24
CA LEU A 305 -33.05 15.98 -12.54
C LEU A 305 -34.04 17.17 -12.48
N GLN A 306 -34.64 17.44 -11.32
CA GLN A 306 -35.61 18.52 -11.10
C GLN A 306 -36.89 18.36 -11.96
N LEU A 307 -37.45 17.15 -11.99
CA LEU A 307 -38.62 16.75 -12.81
C LEU A 307 -39.85 16.32 -11.99
N GLN A 308 -39.91 16.70 -10.71
CA GLN A 308 -41.04 16.44 -9.83
C GLN A 308 -42.21 17.38 -10.06
#